data_AF-A0A8T5F0C7-F1
#
_entry.id   AF-A0A8T5F0C7-F1
#
_cell.length_a   1.000
_cell.length_b   1.000
_cell.length_c   1.000
_cell.angle_alpha   90.00
_cell.angle_beta   90.00
_cell.angle_gamma   90.00
#
_symmetry.space_group_name_H-M   'P 1'
#
loop_
_entity.id
_entity.type
_entity.pdbx_description
1 polymer ?
#
loop_
_entity_poly.entity_id
_entity_poly.type
_entity_poly.pdbx_seq_one_letter_code
_entity_poly.pdbx_strand_id
1 'polypeptide(L)'
;MVILYDRFNLPEDVFEVIFATKQQKIVAKLLIRYMKENGNQISKTEMSLFATRLHDGELIAEIDEPPYQGKKVKISYNKRQFYDRILTPMKSMGLVDYDLYGKVYKISEKFNKDMMRIGLMWLQEVQKPVEKLNLKK
;
A
#
# COMPACT_ATOMS: atom_id res chain seq x y z
N MET A 1 9.76 -6.75 6.27
CA MET A 1 8.38 -6.27 6.45
C MET A 1 7.49 -7.50 6.49
N VAL A 2 6.69 -7.67 7.54
CA VAL A 2 5.83 -8.84 7.77
C VAL A 2 4.40 -8.31 7.85
N ILE A 3 3.46 -8.93 7.14
CA ILE A 3 2.03 -8.62 7.26
C ILE A 3 1.47 -9.55 8.34
N LEU A 4 1.11 -8.99 9.49
CA LEU A 4 0.36 -9.68 10.54
C LEU A 4 -1.03 -9.07 10.56
N TYR A 5 -2.06 -9.91 10.50
CA TYR A 5 -3.44 -9.47 10.58
C TYR A 5 -4.21 -10.36 11.55
N ASP A 6 -5.18 -9.76 12.24
CA ASP A 6 -6.14 -10.46 13.06
C ASP A 6 -7.43 -10.65 12.26
N ARG A 7 -7.86 -11.91 12.11
CA ARG A 7 -9.10 -12.24 11.39
C ARG A 7 -10.34 -11.60 12.02
N PHE A 8 -10.36 -11.44 13.35
CA PHE A 8 -11.54 -10.90 14.05
C PHE A 8 -11.61 -9.37 14.02
N ASN A 9 -10.49 -8.71 13.76
CA ASN A 9 -10.36 -7.25 13.71
C ASN A 9 -9.91 -6.77 12.33
N LEU A 10 -10.28 -7.49 11.27
CA LEU A 10 -9.91 -7.13 9.90
C LEU A 10 -10.70 -5.89 9.45
N PRO A 11 -10.02 -4.77 9.13
CA PRO A 11 -10.69 -3.56 8.66
C PRO A 11 -11.25 -3.74 7.25
N GLU A 12 -12.30 -2.97 6.91
CA GLU A 12 -12.90 -2.98 5.56
C GLU A 12 -11.96 -2.40 4.49
N ASP A 13 -11.05 -1.53 4.91
CA ASP A 13 -10.10 -0.87 4.02
C ASP A 13 -8.71 -1.53 4.08
N VAL A 14 -8.23 -1.99 2.92
CA VAL A 14 -6.94 -2.66 2.76
C VAL A 14 -5.74 -1.79 3.16
N PHE A 15 -5.83 -0.47 3.02
CA PHE A 15 -4.75 0.43 3.43
C PHE A 15 -4.53 0.39 4.95
N GLU A 16 -5.56 0.04 5.71
CA GLU A 16 -5.46 -0.13 7.15
C GLU A 16 -4.69 -1.37 7.58
N VAL A 17 -4.69 -2.42 6.74
CA VAL A 17 -3.90 -3.63 6.93
C VAL A 17 -2.44 -3.40 6.52
N ILE A 18 -2.22 -2.66 5.44
CA ILE A 18 -0.90 -2.48 4.83
C ILE A 18 -0.07 -1.42 5.57
N PHE A 19 -0.69 -0.32 6.00
CA PHE A 19 0.01 0.83 6.59
C PHE A 19 -0.34 1.03 8.05
N ALA A 20 0.69 1.20 8.88
CA ALA A 20 0.54 1.32 10.32
C ALA A 20 -0.02 2.67 10.75
N THR A 21 0.37 3.77 10.11
CA THR A 21 -0.01 5.12 10.57
C THR A 21 -1.14 5.72 9.76
N LYS A 22 -2.01 6.51 10.41
CA LYS A 22 -3.10 7.24 9.74
C LYS A 22 -2.61 8.08 8.56
N GLN A 23 -1.49 8.78 8.74
CA GLN A 23 -0.91 9.62 7.69
C GLN A 23 -0.45 8.78 6.49
N GLN A 24 0.15 7.59 6.71
CA GLN A 24 0.52 6.69 5.62
C GLN A 24 -0.70 6.17 4.87
N LYS A 25 -1.75 5.75 5.60
CA LYS A 25 -3.02 5.30 5.02
C LYS A 25 -3.59 6.37 4.09
N ILE A 26 -3.66 7.62 4.56
CA ILE A 26 -4.20 8.74 3.80
C ILE A 26 -3.34 9.04 2.56
N VAL A 27 -2.01 9.11 2.72
CA VAL A 27 -1.10 9.40 1.59
C VAL A 27 -1.14 8.30 0.53
N ALA A 28 -1.22 7.03 0.94
CA ALA A 28 -1.35 5.91 0.01
C ALA A 28 -2.67 5.97 -0.77
N LYS A 29 -3.79 6.27 -0.09
CA LYS A 29 -5.09 6.51 -0.73
C LYS A 29 -5.02 7.66 -1.74
N LEU A 30 -4.38 8.77 -1.37
CA LEU A 30 -4.21 9.92 -2.27
C LEU A 30 -3.40 9.57 -3.50
N LEU A 31 -2.30 8.82 -3.35
CA LEU A 31 -1.50 8.38 -4.47
C LEU A 31 -2.32 7.50 -5.42
N ILE A 32 -3.06 6.52 -4.89
CA ILE A 32 -3.91 5.65 -5.71
C ILE A 32 -5.02 6.43 -6.40
N ARG A 33 -5.66 7.38 -5.71
CA ARG A 33 -6.66 8.28 -6.31
C ARG A 33 -6.07 9.08 -7.47
N TYR A 34 -4.93 9.72 -7.25
CA TYR A 34 -4.21 10.47 -8.27
C TYR A 34 -3.85 9.58 -9.47
N MET A 35 -3.36 8.37 -9.25
CA MET A 35 -3.06 7.43 -10.34
C MET A 35 -4.32 7.01 -11.10
N LYS A 36 -5.44 6.75 -10.42
CA LYS A 36 -6.73 6.40 -11.04
C LYS A 36 -7.26 7.54 -11.92
N GLU A 37 -7.18 8.78 -11.43
CA GLU A 37 -7.57 9.97 -12.19
C GLU A 37 -6.74 10.17 -13.47
N ASN A 38 -5.49 9.68 -13.48
CA ASN A 38 -4.60 9.71 -14.65
C ASN A 38 -4.63 8.40 -15.47
N GLY A 39 -5.73 7.63 -15.39
CA GLY A 39 -5.89 6.41 -16.20
C GLY A 39 -5.12 5.20 -15.67
N ASN A 40 -5.00 5.08 -14.34
CA ASN A 40 -4.28 4.03 -13.61
C ASN A 40 -2.76 4.00 -13.84
N GLN A 41 -2.20 5.04 -14.45
CA GLN A 41 -0.77 5.14 -14.73
C GLN A 41 -0.28 6.58 -14.63
N ILE A 42 0.96 6.77 -14.17
CA ILE A 42 1.62 8.09 -14.14
C ILE A 42 3.10 7.96 -14.47
N SER A 43 3.66 8.94 -15.17
CA SER A 43 5.08 9.03 -15.47
C SER A 43 5.93 9.31 -14.21
N LYS A 44 7.24 9.11 -14.32
CA LYS A 44 8.20 9.50 -13.27
C LYS A 44 8.12 10.99 -12.93
N THR A 45 7.86 11.84 -13.92
CA THR A 45 7.74 13.27 -13.74
C THR A 45 6.49 13.61 -12.92
N GLU A 46 5.34 13.04 -13.25
CA GLU A 46 4.09 13.22 -12.51
C GLU A 46 4.18 12.67 -11.09
N MET A 47 4.85 11.53 -10.88
CA MET A 47 5.13 11.00 -9.55
C MET A 47 5.98 11.98 -8.72
N SER A 48 7.01 12.59 -9.32
CA SER A 48 7.83 13.59 -8.62
C SER A 48 7.04 14.86 -8.33
N LEU A 49 6.18 15.30 -9.25
CA LEU A 49 5.31 16.45 -9.06
C LEU A 49 4.32 16.20 -7.91
N PHE A 50 3.69 15.03 -7.88
CA PHE A 50 2.83 14.60 -6.77
C PHE A 50 3.58 14.64 -5.43
N ALA A 51 4.78 14.05 -5.37
CA ALA A 51 5.57 14.02 -4.15
C ALA A 51 6.00 15.42 -3.66
N THR A 52 6.26 16.36 -4.59
CA THR A 52 6.55 17.75 -4.26
C THR A 52 5.30 18.47 -3.74
N ARG A 53 4.15 18.38 -4.43
CA ARG A 53 2.89 18.99 -3.97
C ARG A 53 2.44 18.48 -2.59
N LEU A 54 2.67 17.18 -2.34
CA LEU A 54 2.42 16.57 -1.05
C LEU A 54 3.38 17.10 0.03
N HIS A 55 4.64 17.37 -0.32
CA HIS A 55 5.60 17.97 0.59
C HIS A 55 5.20 19.38 0.99
N ASP A 56 4.75 20.17 0.03
CA ASP A 56 4.40 21.57 0.19
C ASP A 56 3.00 21.75 0.84
N GLY A 57 2.25 20.66 1.04
CA GLY A 57 0.94 20.66 1.69
C GLY A 57 -0.19 21.21 0.82
N GLU A 58 -0.02 21.19 -0.50
CA GLU A 58 -0.98 21.71 -1.47
C GLU A 58 -2.12 20.73 -1.74
N LEU A 59 -1.93 19.45 -1.40
CA LEU A 59 -2.95 18.41 -1.60
C LEU A 59 -3.98 18.46 -0.48
N ILE A 60 -5.23 18.67 -0.87
CA ILE A 60 -6.39 18.61 0.00
C ILE A 60 -6.97 17.20 -0.12
N ALA A 61 -7.04 16.48 1.00
CA ALA A 61 -7.85 15.26 1.07
C ALA A 61 -9.13 15.52 1.85
N GLU A 62 -10.22 14.95 1.33
CA GLU A 62 -11.42 14.72 2.12
C GLU A 62 -11.17 13.45 2.95
N ILE A 63 -11.21 13.59 4.27
CA ILE A 63 -11.04 12.47 5.20
C ILE A 63 -12.45 12.00 5.60
N ASP A 64 -12.84 10.81 5.14
CA ASP A 64 -14.09 10.14 5.56
C ASP A 64 -13.93 9.48 6.95
N GLU A 65 -13.53 10.23 7.98
CA GLU A 65 -13.60 9.78 9.38
C GLU A 65 -14.73 10.55 10.11
N PRO A 66 -15.47 9.93 11.06
CA PRO A 66 -16.64 10.52 11.73
C PRO A 66 -16.43 11.91 12.38
N PRO A 67 -15.26 12.28 12.95
CA PRO A 67 -15.05 13.64 13.45
C PRO A 67 -14.60 14.67 12.38
N TYR A 68 -14.39 14.26 11.12
CA TYR A 68 -13.83 15.10 10.04
C TYR A 68 -14.59 15.06 8.71
N GLN A 69 -15.81 14.49 8.67
CA GLN A 69 -16.68 14.57 7.49
C GLN A 69 -16.77 16.02 6.98
N GLY A 70 -16.28 16.26 5.76
CA GLY A 70 -16.31 17.55 5.08
C GLY A 70 -15.19 18.54 5.41
N LYS A 71 -14.23 18.23 6.29
CA LYS A 71 -13.08 19.12 6.55
C LYS A 71 -11.93 18.84 5.58
N LYS A 72 -11.70 19.80 4.68
CA LYS A 72 -10.52 19.87 3.81
C LYS A 72 -9.27 20.12 4.65
N VAL A 73 -8.56 19.05 5.01
CA VAL A 73 -7.29 19.18 5.75
C VAL A 73 -6.15 19.24 4.74
N LYS A 74 -5.30 20.27 4.88
CA LYS A 74 -4.02 20.32 4.15
C LYS A 74 -3.11 19.24 4.69
N ILE A 75 -2.71 18.29 3.85
CA ILE A 75 -1.82 17.21 4.26
C ILE A 75 -0.45 17.49 3.70
N SER A 76 0.51 17.75 4.59
CA SER A 76 1.92 17.75 4.26
C SER A 76 2.53 16.38 4.61
N TYR A 77 3.39 15.87 3.73
CA TYR A 77 4.16 14.65 3.97
C TYR A 77 5.56 14.79 3.40
N ASN A 78 6.59 14.40 4.15
CA ASN A 78 7.96 14.57 3.71
C ASN A 78 8.26 13.77 2.42
N LYS A 79 8.88 14.41 1.42
CA LYS A 79 9.18 13.79 0.12
C LYS A 79 10.03 12.52 0.23
N ARG A 80 11.04 12.50 1.11
CA ARG A 80 11.87 11.31 1.35
C ARG A 80 11.05 10.19 2.00
N GLN A 81 10.26 10.54 3.02
CA GLN A 81 9.36 9.57 3.64
C GLN A 81 8.32 9.03 2.67
N PHE A 82 7.87 9.81 1.68
CA PHE A 82 6.95 9.34 0.64
C PHE A 82 7.57 8.21 -0.17
N TYR A 83 8.79 8.42 -0.68
CA TYR A 83 9.48 7.38 -1.44
C TYR A 83 9.81 6.16 -0.58
N ASP A 84 10.32 6.36 0.63
CA ASP A 84 10.81 5.27 1.49
C ASP A 84 9.68 4.47 2.14
N ARG A 85 8.58 5.12 2.54
CA ARG A 85 7.52 4.52 3.37
C ARG A 85 6.19 4.33 2.66
N ILE A 86 5.99 4.92 1.48
CA ILE A 86 4.77 4.74 0.69
C ILE A 86 5.10 4.05 -0.62
N LEU A 87 5.83 4.73 -1.52
CA LEU A 87 6.04 4.22 -2.87
C LEU A 87 6.86 2.92 -2.87
N THR A 88 7.95 2.85 -2.09
CA THR A 88 8.78 1.65 -2.04
C THR A 88 8.01 0.44 -1.52
N PRO A 89 7.30 0.49 -0.37
CA PRO A 89 6.44 -0.60 0.07
C PRO A 89 5.38 -0.99 -0.96
N MET A 90 4.70 -0.01 -1.58
CA MET A 90 3.68 -0.31 -2.59
C MET A 90 4.25 -1.02 -3.81
N LYS A 91 5.47 -0.67 -4.22
CA LYS A 91 6.18 -1.38 -5.29
C LYS A 91 6.59 -2.78 -4.87
N SER A 92 7.22 -2.91 -3.71
CA SER A 92 7.72 -4.19 -3.21
C SER A 92 6.59 -5.19 -2.94
N MET A 93 5.41 -4.72 -2.56
CA MET A 93 4.22 -5.54 -2.36
C MET A 93 3.45 -5.83 -3.67
N GLY A 94 3.81 -5.22 -4.80
CA GLY A 94 3.09 -5.42 -6.06
C GLY A 94 1.73 -4.71 -6.14
N LEU A 95 1.55 -3.62 -5.39
CA LEU A 95 0.41 -2.70 -5.53
C LEU A 95 0.62 -1.72 -6.69
N VAL A 96 1.87 -1.32 -6.92
CA VAL A 96 2.28 -0.42 -8.00
C VAL A 96 3.49 -1.00 -8.71
N ASP A 97 3.42 -1.13 -10.03
CA ASP A 97 4.55 -1.52 -10.85
C ASP A 97 5.28 -0.30 -11.41
N TYR A 98 6.57 -0.43 -11.67
CA TYR A 98 7.35 0.57 -12.40
C TYR A 98 7.96 -0.04 -13.64
N ASP A 99 7.57 0.47 -14.80
CA ASP A 99 8.19 0.15 -16.08
C ASP A 99 9.43 1.02 -16.27
N LEU A 100 10.60 0.38 -16.33
CA LEU A 100 11.89 1.05 -16.52
C LEU A 100 12.02 1.66 -17.92
N TYR A 101 11.46 1.01 -18.94
CA TYR A 101 11.58 1.44 -20.33
C TYR A 101 10.66 2.64 -20.59
N GLY A 102 9.38 2.50 -20.20
CA GLY A 102 8.41 3.59 -20.30
C GLY A 102 8.62 4.70 -19.27
N LYS A 103 9.38 4.43 -18.18
CA LYS A 103 9.50 5.30 -16.99
C LYS A 103 8.13 5.66 -16.41
N VAL A 104 7.20 4.69 -16.37
CA VAL A 104 5.81 4.85 -15.93
C VAL A 104 5.52 3.96 -14.72
N TYR A 105 4.79 4.49 -13.76
CA TYR A 105 4.19 3.76 -12.65
C TYR A 105 2.77 3.35 -13.01
N LYS A 106 2.38 2.10 -12.70
CA LYS A 106 1.04 1.57 -12.99
C LYS A 106 0.45 0.87 -11.76
N ILE A 107 -0.85 1.01 -11.54
CA ILE A 107 -1.53 0.21 -10.51
C ILE A 107 -1.51 -1.26 -10.95
N SER A 108 -1.22 -2.17 -10.02
CA SER A 108 -1.00 -3.58 -10.30
C SER A 108 -1.90 -4.49 -9.46
N GLU A 109 -2.19 -5.66 -9.99
CA GLU A 109 -2.96 -6.73 -9.32
C GLU A 109 -2.05 -7.80 -8.69
N LYS A 110 -0.73 -7.63 -8.78
CA LYS A 110 0.24 -8.64 -8.29
C LYS A 110 0.06 -8.94 -6.81
N PHE A 111 -0.19 -7.91 -5.99
CA PHE A 111 -0.47 -8.08 -4.57
C PHE A 111 -1.58 -9.11 -4.30
N ASN A 112 -2.69 -9.05 -5.04
CA ASN A 112 -3.79 -10.00 -4.88
C ASN A 112 -3.37 -11.43 -5.26
N LYS A 113 -2.63 -11.58 -6.36
CA LYS A 113 -2.10 -12.88 -6.82
C LYS A 113 -1.16 -13.49 -5.77
N ASP A 114 -0.32 -12.68 -5.15
CA ASP A 114 0.60 -13.11 -4.10
C ASP A 114 -0.17 -13.51 -2.83
N MET A 115 -1.21 -12.76 -2.43
CA MET A 115 -2.06 -13.13 -1.29
C MET A 115 -2.81 -14.45 -1.51
N MET A 116 -3.33 -14.69 -2.72
CA MET A 116 -3.96 -15.98 -3.06
C MET A 116 -2.93 -17.12 -2.99
N ARG A 117 -1.71 -16.90 -3.50
CA ARG A 117 -0.62 -17.87 -3.42
C ARG A 117 -0.25 -18.19 -1.98
N ILE A 118 -0.17 -17.19 -1.10
CA ILE A 118 0.07 -17.38 0.34
C ILE A 118 -1.03 -18.24 0.96
N GLY A 119 -2.30 -17.99 0.62
CA GLY A 119 -3.43 -18.82 1.05
C GLY A 119 -3.28 -20.29 0.62
N LEU A 120 -2.89 -20.53 -0.63
CA LEU A 120 -2.62 -21.89 -1.14
C LEU A 120 -1.44 -22.55 -0.41
N MET A 121 -0.37 -21.82 -0.13
CA MET A 121 0.78 -22.33 0.62
C MET A 121 0.37 -22.79 2.02
N TRP A 122 -0.54 -22.07 2.68
CA TRP A 122 -1.07 -22.49 3.97
C TRP A 122 -1.91 -23.76 3.88
N LEU A 123 -2.77 -23.89 2.87
CA LEU A 123 -3.54 -25.13 2.65
C LEU A 123 -2.62 -26.34 2.43
N GLN A 124 -1.54 -26.15 1.66
CA GLN A 124 -0.53 -27.19 1.46
C GLN A 124 0.15 -27.56 2.77
N GLU A 125 0.53 -26.58 3.60
CA GLU A 125 1.15 -26.84 4.91
C GLU A 125 0.24 -27.64 5.84
N VAL A 126 -1.06 -27.30 5.89
CA VAL A 126 -2.06 -28.03 6.67
C VAL A 126 -2.22 -29.47 6.21
N GLN A 127 -2.04 -29.74 4.92
CA GLN A 127 -2.15 -31.08 4.33
C GLN A 127 -0.87 -31.91 4.45
N LYS A 128 0.27 -31.31 4.79
CA LYS A 128 1.53 -32.04 4.88
C LYS A 128 1.47 -33.09 6.00
N PRO A 129 1.98 -34.31 5.76
CA PRO A 129 2.09 -35.31 6.82
C PRO A 129 3.09 -34.85 7.88
N VAL A 130 2.85 -35.22 9.13
CA VAL A 130 3.70 -34.82 10.27
C VAL A 130 5.06 -35.51 10.17
N GLU A 131 6.12 -34.74 9.95
CA GLU A 131 7.49 -35.21 10.21
C GLU A 131 7.73 -35.23 11.73
N LYS A 132 8.27 -36.34 12.24
CA LYS A 132 8.56 -36.48 13.67
C LYS A 132 9.57 -35.40 14.10
N LEU A 133 9.17 -34.51 15.02
CA LEU A 133 10.12 -33.61 15.68
C LEU A 133 11.13 -34.43 16.48
N ASN A 134 12.39 -34.41 16.05
CA ASN A 134 13.50 -34.94 16.84
C ASN A 134 13.81 -33.98 17.99
N LEU A 135 13.08 -34.11 19.10
CA LEU A 135 13.41 -33.41 20.34
C LEU A 135 14.68 -34.04 20.92
N LYS A 136 15.79 -33.29 20.93
CA LYS A 136 16.94 -33.66 21.77
C LYS A 136 16.48 -33.57 23.23
N LYS A 137 16.52 -34.70 23.93
CA LYS A 137 16.39 -34.77 25.38
C LYS A 137 17.56 -34.06 26.05
#